data_AF-A0A183M398-F1
#
_entry.id   AF-A0A183M398-F1
#
_cell.length_a   1.000
_cell.length_b   1.000
_cell.length_c   1.000
_cell.angle_alpha   90.00
_cell.angle_beta   90.00
_cell.angle_gamma   90.00
#
_symmetry.space_group_name_H-M   'P 1'
#
loop_
_entity.id
_entity.type
_entity.pdbx_description
1 polymer ?
#
loop_
_entity_poly.entity_id
_entity_poly.type
_entity_poly.pdbx_seq_one_letter_code
_entity_poly.pdbx_strand_id
1 'polypeptide(L)'
;EFVSKQDIHCGSTIGPLLSSQLGIPTVDLGFPQLAMHSCRELCCSTSIEQAVRFFSSYYQHLSKIWCNHQSYHNDNKQLNQSSHHIYL
;
A
#
# COMPACT_ATOMS: atom_id res chain seq x y z
N GLU A 1 1.41 -10.99 3.42
CA GLU A 1 0.72 -9.87 4.11
C GLU A 1 1.01 -9.96 5.60
N PHE A 2 1.11 -8.84 6.31
CA PHE A 2 1.33 -8.78 7.76
C PHE A 2 0.16 -8.05 8.42
N VAL A 3 -0.44 -8.67 9.44
CA VAL A 3 -1.55 -8.12 10.22
C VAL A 3 -1.30 -8.49 11.68
N SER A 4 -1.37 -7.52 12.60
CA SER A 4 -1.27 -7.81 14.03
C SER A 4 -2.52 -8.55 14.52
N LYS A 5 -2.39 -9.34 15.59
CA LYS A 5 -3.59 -9.88 16.23
C LYS A 5 -4.43 -8.74 16.82
N GLN A 6 -5.74 -8.90 16.84
CA GLN A 6 -6.66 -7.85 17.27
C GLN A 6 -6.52 -7.50 18.76
N ASP A 7 -6.00 -8.43 19.56
CA ASP A 7 -5.85 -8.34 21.01
C ASP A 7 -4.48 -7.79 21.47
N ILE A 8 -3.60 -7.42 20.54
CA ILE A 8 -2.28 -6.86 20.85
C ILE A 8 -2.12 -5.45 20.27
N HIS A 9 -1.45 -4.58 21.02
CA HIS A 9 -1.09 -3.25 20.53
C HIS A 9 -0.06 -3.36 19.39
N CYS A 10 -0.23 -2.53 18.37
CA CYS A 10 0.72 -2.38 17.27
C CYS A 10 1.24 -0.94 17.25
N GLY A 11 2.50 -0.76 16.85
CA GLY A 11 3.06 0.57 16.57
C GLY A 11 2.34 1.24 15.40
N SER A 12 2.40 2.56 15.35
CA SER A 12 1.91 3.37 14.24
C SER A 12 3.03 3.73 13.24
N THR A 13 2.62 4.17 12.06
CA THR A 13 3.48 4.61 10.95
C THR A 13 3.06 6.00 10.48
N ILE A 14 3.82 6.60 9.57
CA ILE A 14 3.49 7.91 8.97
C ILE A 14 2.45 7.82 7.85
N GLY A 15 2.19 6.63 7.30
CA GLY A 15 1.27 6.44 6.16
C GLY A 15 -0.13 7.02 6.39
N PRO A 16 -0.85 6.64 7.48
CA PRO A 16 -2.17 7.19 7.76
C PRO A 16 -2.18 8.71 7.93
N LEU A 17 -1.12 9.27 8.53
CA LEU A 17 -0.95 10.72 8.66
C LEU A 17 -0.84 11.37 7.28
N LEU A 18 0.07 10.88 6.43
CA LEU A 18 0.27 11.41 5.08
C LEU A 18 -0.99 11.29 4.22
N SER A 19 -1.70 10.16 4.30
CA SER A 19 -2.95 9.99 3.54
C SER A 19 -4.01 10.99 3.96
N SER A 20 -4.18 11.19 5.28
CA SER A 20 -5.16 12.13 5.81
C SER A 20 -4.85 13.59 5.45
N GLN A 21 -3.57 13.97 5.40
CA GLN A 21 -3.16 15.34 5.13
C GLN A 21 -3.11 15.67 3.64
N LEU A 22 -2.70 14.72 2.79
CA LEU A 22 -2.49 14.96 1.36
C LEU A 22 -3.66 14.49 0.50
N GLY A 23 -4.56 13.64 1.04
CA GLY A 23 -5.63 13.02 0.26
C GLY A 23 -5.12 12.02 -0.79
N ILE A 24 -3.86 11.60 -0.69
CA ILE A 24 -3.23 10.65 -1.60
C ILE A 24 -3.36 9.24 -0.99
N PRO A 25 -3.74 8.22 -1.78
CA PRO A 25 -3.69 6.83 -1.33
C PRO A 25 -2.26 6.45 -0.93
N THR A 26 -2.07 6.06 0.33
CA THR A 26 -0.76 5.61 0.84
C THR A 26 -0.82 4.13 1.17
N VAL A 27 0.31 3.45 0.99
CA VAL A 27 0.51 2.08 1.45
C VAL A 27 1.75 2.04 2.34
N ASP A 28 1.62 1.49 3.54
CA ASP A 28 2.77 1.20 4.41
C ASP A 28 3.32 -0.18 4.08
N LEU A 29 4.62 -0.25 3.84
CA LEU A 29 5.32 -1.49 3.53
C LEU A 29 6.73 -1.45 4.09
N GLY A 30 7.26 -2.64 4.40
CA GLY A 30 8.59 -2.80 4.96
C GLY A 30 9.04 -4.25 4.88
N PHE A 31 10.31 -4.47 5.20
CA PHE A 31 10.88 -5.81 5.25
C PHE A 31 10.77 -6.37 6.66
N PRO A 32 10.46 -7.67 6.81
CA PRO A 32 10.41 -8.30 8.12
C PRO A 32 11.74 -8.18 8.86
N GLN A 33 11.67 -7.76 10.12
CA GLN A 33 12.80 -7.69 11.03
C GLN A 33 12.43 -8.24 12.41
N LEU A 34 13.43 -8.68 13.16
CA LEU A 34 13.31 -9.14 14.53
C LEU A 34 13.97 -8.17 15.50
N ALA A 35 13.40 -8.09 16.70
CA ALA A 35 13.87 -7.23 17.79
C ALA A 35 13.87 -5.72 17.44
N MET A 36 12.85 -5.25 16.72
CA MET A 36 12.67 -3.82 16.41
C MET A 36 12.73 -2.99 17.71
N HIS A 37 13.52 -1.91 17.70
CA HIS A 37 13.89 -1.07 18.85
C HIS A 37 14.94 -1.64 19.82
N SER A 38 15.56 -2.79 19.52
CA SER A 38 16.73 -3.31 20.25
C SER A 38 18.00 -2.54 19.89
N CYS A 39 19.03 -2.60 20.75
CA CYS A 39 20.39 -2.17 20.38
C CYS A 39 20.99 -2.99 19.23
N ARG A 40 20.44 -4.19 18.98
CA ARG A 40 20.80 -5.06 17.86
C ARG A 40 19.55 -5.66 17.24
N GLU A 41 19.28 -5.26 16.01
CA GLU A 41 18.18 -5.77 15.17
C GLU A 41 18.70 -6.86 14.21
N LEU A 42 17.79 -7.69 13.71
CA LEU A 42 18.11 -8.77 12.75
C LEU A 42 17.12 -8.74 11.58
N CYS A 43 17.65 -8.76 10.36
CA CYS A 43 16.87 -8.87 9.13
C CYS A 43 17.55 -9.85 8.15
N CYS A 44 16.83 -10.23 7.09
CA CYS A 44 17.42 -11.06 6.04
C CYS A 44 18.43 -10.24 5.22
N SER A 45 19.60 -10.81 4.94
CA SER A 45 20.65 -10.14 4.16
C SER A 45 20.18 -9.76 2.75
N THR A 46 19.30 -10.57 2.14
CA THR A 46 18.76 -10.31 0.80
C THR A 46 17.68 -9.24 0.78
N SER A 47 17.15 -8.80 1.93
CA SER A 47 16.06 -7.81 1.99
C SER A 47 16.46 -6.48 1.36
N ILE A 48 17.73 -6.10 1.42
CA ILE A 48 18.21 -4.86 0.79
C ILE A 48 18.16 -4.95 -0.74
N GLU A 49 18.61 -6.07 -1.33
CA GLU A 49 18.52 -6.27 -2.78
C GLU A 49 17.06 -6.28 -3.23
N GLN A 50 16.19 -6.97 -2.49
CA GLN A 50 14.76 -7.03 -2.76
C GLN A 50 14.10 -5.64 -2.66
N ALA A 51 14.51 -4.82 -1.69
CA ALA A 51 14.05 -3.43 -1.54
C ALA A 51 14.39 -2.60 -2.77
N VAL A 52 15.66 -2.62 -3.18
CA VAL A 52 16.13 -1.88 -4.35
C VAL A 52 15.35 -2.30 -5.58
N ARG A 53 15.25 -3.61 -5.83
CA ARG A 53 14.54 -4.16 -7.00
C ARG A 53 13.06 -3.80 -6.97
N PHE A 54 12.41 -3.89 -5.82
CA PHE A 54 10.99 -3.54 -5.66
C PHE A 54 10.74 -2.06 -5.97
N PHE A 55 11.46 -1.14 -5.33
CA PHE A 55 11.25 0.28 -5.56
C PHE A 55 11.65 0.72 -6.97
N SER A 56 12.75 0.19 -7.52
CA SER A 56 13.12 0.46 -8.93
C SER A 56 12.03 0.00 -9.90
N SER A 57 11.53 -1.22 -9.75
CA SER A 57 10.45 -1.75 -10.59
C SER A 57 9.16 -0.96 -10.40
N TYR A 58 8.83 -0.55 -9.18
CA TYR A 58 7.64 0.23 -8.87
C TYR A 58 7.66 1.57 -9.61
N TYR A 59 8.75 2.34 -9.51
CA TYR A 59 8.84 3.63 -10.19
C TYR A 59 8.90 3.50 -11.72
N GLN A 60 9.52 2.45 -12.25
CA GLN A 60 9.53 2.16 -13.70
C GLN A 60 8.14 1.86 -14.25
N HIS A 61 7.28 1.20 -13.47
CA HIS A 61 5.95 0.78 -13.90
C HIS A 61 4.81 1.62 -13.32
N LEU A 62 5.13 2.69 -12.58
CA LEU A 62 4.15 3.49 -11.84
C LEU A 62 3.03 4.03 -12.74
N SER A 63 3.38 4.58 -13.90
CA SER A 63 2.40 5.12 -14.86
C SER A 63 1.42 4.05 -15.35
N LYS A 64 1.92 2.85 -15.68
CA LYS A 64 1.09 1.73 -16.12
C LYS A 64 0.15 1.25 -15.02
N ILE A 65 0.66 1.12 -13.79
CA ILE A 65 -0.14 0.71 -12.63
C ILE A 65 -1.24 1.75 -12.35
N TRP A 66 -0.89 3.03 -12.35
CA TRP A 66 -1.82 4.12 -12.10
C TRP A 66 -2.90 4.25 -13.18
N CYS A 67 -2.53 4.15 -14.46
CA CYS A 67 -3.50 4.17 -15.57
C CYS A 67 -4.50 3.01 -15.49
N ASN A 68 -4.04 1.81 -15.11
CA ASN A 68 -4.92 0.65 -14.90
C ASN A 68 -5.88 0.89 -13.73
N HIS A 69 -5.41 1.48 -12.63
CA HIS A 69 -6.25 1.86 -11.50
C HIS A 69 -7.34 2.88 -11.91
N GLN A 70 -6.98 3.91 -12.69
CA GLN A 70 -7.94 4.92 -13.16
C GLN A 70 -8.98 4.32 -14.12
N SER A 71 -8.54 3.42 -15.02
CA SER A 71 -9.43 2.74 -15.96
C SER A 71 -10.46 1.88 -15.21
N TYR A 72 -10.03 1.12 -14.20
CA TYR A 72 -10.94 0.38 -13.32
C TYR A 72 -11.97 1.30 -12.63
N HIS A 73 -11.56 2.47 -12.13
CA HIS A 73 -12.51 3.41 -11.52
C HIS A 73 -13.50 4.02 -12.52
N ASN A 74 -13.07 4.26 -13.76
CA ASN A 74 -13.93 4.81 -14.80
C ASN A 74 -14.96 3.77 -15.28
N ASP A 75 -14.55 2.51 -15.44
CA ASP A 75 -15.44 1.40 -15.82
C ASP A 75 -16.48 1.12 -14.72
N ASN A 76 -16.07 1.14 -13.45
CA ASN A 76 -16.99 0.97 -12.31
C ASN A 76 -17.91 2.18 -12.07
N LYS A 77 -17.53 3.40 -12.48
CA LYS A 77 -18.45 4.55 -12.49
C LYS A 77 -19.52 4.42 -13.58
N GLN A 78 -19.17 3.92 -14.77
CA GLN A 78 -20.15 3.68 -15.84
C GLN A 78 -21.15 2.58 -15.47
N LEU A 79 -20.71 1.50 -14.81
CA LEU A 79 -21.57 0.41 -14.33
C LEU A 79 -22.53 0.85 -13.21
N ASN A 80 -22.10 1.75 -12.33
CA ASN A 80 -22.96 2.27 -11.26
C ASN A 80 -23.89 3.42 -11.70
N GLN A 81 -23.54 4.19 -12.74
CA GLN A 81 -24.46 5.20 -13.31
C GLN A 81 -25.58 4.58 -14.15
N SER A 82 -25.36 3.44 -14.83
CA SER A 82 -26.42 2.72 -15.55
C SER A 82 -27.41 2.00 -14.62
N SER A 83 -27.03 1.73 -13.37
CA SER A 83 -27.88 1.06 -12.38
C SER A 83 -28.85 1.98 -11.63
N HIS A 84 -28.67 3.31 -11.71
CA HIS A 84 -29.61 4.28 -11.15
C HIS A 84 -30.74 4.70 -12.12
N HIS A 85 -30.78 4.14 -13.33
CA HIS A 85 -31.84 4.37 -14.31
C HIS A 85 -32.86 3.20 -14.40
N ILE A 86 -32.69 2.15 -13.59
CA ILE A 86 -33.52 0.93 -13.63
C ILE A 86 -34.41 0.76 -12.37
N TYR A 87 -34.34 1.65 -11.39
CA TYR A 87 -35.26 1.64 -10.25
C TYR A 87 -36.10 2.92 -10.21
N LEU A 88 -37.18 2.91 -11.00
CA LEU A 88 -38.46 3.55 -10.63
C LEU A 88 -39.27 2.55 -9.81
#